data_AF-A0A8B5WLG5-F1
#
_entry.id   AF-A0A8B5WLG5-F1
#
_cell.length_a   1.000
_cell.length_b   1.000
_cell.length_c   1.000
_cell.angle_alpha   90.00
_cell.angle_beta   90.00
_cell.angle_gamma   90.00
#
_symmetry.space_group_name_H-M   'P 1'
#
loop_
_entity.id
_entity.type
_entity.pdbx_description
1 polymer ?
#
loop_
_entity_poly.entity_id
_entity_poly.type
_entity_poly.pdbx_seq_one_letter_code
_entity_poly.pdbx_strand_id
1 'polypeptide(L)'
;MVRVPYIDMEMLAPLPDDPSPYNPDWLSANNIHRAMANHPEALRVFWPRIGAWMRFKSTLEPRLRELAIIQASYVTASGYEFAHHVHYAESIGMTHDDILAIIDESNGKTSNLTELERTVLKAARDLTLKVQIDDATWAFLDAHLRRENLIELVLVTSYYNHIIRLVTALQIGIEGGKEHETSLAPYLERYAPPSDIGVWR
;
A
#
# COMPACT_ATOMS: atom_id res chain seq x y z
N MET A 1 -2.34 -10.29 -17.62
CA MET A 1 -3.16 -9.21 -18.20
C MET A 1 -4.28 -8.92 -17.23
N VAL A 2 -4.70 -7.66 -17.07
CA VAL A 2 -5.79 -7.31 -16.15
C VAL A 2 -7.06 -8.13 -16.44
N ARG A 3 -7.77 -8.55 -15.40
CA ARG A 3 -8.95 -9.42 -15.50
C ARG A 3 -10.27 -8.67 -15.74
N VAL A 4 -10.27 -7.36 -15.52
CA VAL A 4 -11.38 -6.46 -15.84
C VAL A 4 -10.84 -5.30 -16.69
N PRO A 5 -11.63 -4.77 -17.64
CA PRO A 5 -11.21 -3.61 -18.43
C PRO A 5 -10.84 -2.41 -17.55
N TYR A 6 -9.93 -1.56 -18.00
CA TYR A 6 -9.79 -0.22 -17.41
C TYR A 6 -10.82 0.70 -18.03
N ILE A 7 -11.70 1.27 -17.20
CA ILE A 7 -12.72 2.24 -17.62
C ILE A 7 -12.23 3.64 -17.25
N ASP A 8 -12.20 4.53 -18.23
CA ASP A 8 -11.89 5.94 -17.99
C ASP A 8 -13.10 6.62 -17.35
N MET A 9 -12.83 7.42 -16.33
CA MET A 9 -13.91 7.89 -15.45
C MET A 9 -14.77 8.99 -16.06
N GLU A 10 -14.30 9.64 -17.12
CA GLU A 10 -15.12 10.50 -17.98
C GLU A 10 -16.29 9.75 -18.61
N MET A 11 -16.21 8.41 -18.67
CA MET A 11 -17.26 7.54 -19.17
C MET A 11 -18.26 7.10 -18.09
N LEU A 12 -18.05 7.42 -16.81
CA LEU A 12 -18.97 7.05 -15.74
C LEU A 12 -20.08 8.09 -15.56
N ALA A 13 -21.32 7.63 -15.71
CA ALA A 13 -22.49 8.41 -15.29
C ALA A 13 -22.59 8.46 -13.75
N PRO A 14 -23.15 9.54 -13.18
CA PRO A 14 -23.51 9.58 -11.76
C PRO A 14 -24.49 8.44 -11.39
N LEU A 15 -24.44 8.00 -10.14
CA LEU A 15 -25.36 6.98 -9.66
C LEU A 15 -26.78 7.58 -9.49
N PRO A 16 -27.85 6.80 -9.73
CA PRO A 16 -29.22 7.29 -9.56
C PRO A 16 -29.52 7.85 -8.17
N ASP A 17 -29.01 7.20 -7.12
CA ASP A 17 -29.25 7.55 -5.72
C ASP A 17 -28.18 8.48 -5.12
N ASP A 18 -27.13 8.79 -5.88
CA ASP A 18 -26.10 9.75 -5.50
C ASP A 18 -25.55 10.46 -6.77
N PRO A 19 -26.14 11.60 -7.14
CA PRO A 19 -25.80 12.31 -8.38
C PRO A 19 -24.49 13.12 -8.25
N SER A 20 -23.80 13.08 -7.11
CA SER A 20 -22.52 13.77 -6.95
C SER A 20 -21.55 13.30 -8.05
N PRO A 21 -20.71 14.17 -8.63
CA PRO A 21 -19.71 13.74 -9.59
C PRO A 21 -18.62 12.89 -8.90
N TYR A 22 -18.03 11.95 -9.63
CA TYR A 22 -16.79 11.32 -9.18
C TYR A 22 -15.66 12.36 -9.18
N ASN A 23 -14.77 12.34 -8.18
CA ASN A 23 -13.66 13.30 -8.12
C ASN A 23 -12.59 12.91 -9.16
N PRO A 24 -12.36 13.74 -10.20
CA PRO A 24 -11.44 13.42 -11.29
C PRO A 24 -10.00 13.20 -10.81
N ASP A 25 -9.59 13.85 -9.71
CA ASP A 25 -8.22 13.77 -9.17
C ASP A 25 -7.92 12.41 -8.51
N TRP A 26 -8.94 11.65 -8.09
CA TRP A 26 -8.70 10.28 -7.60
C TRP A 26 -8.30 9.35 -8.74
N LEU A 27 -8.67 9.67 -9.97
CA LEU A 27 -8.97 8.68 -11.00
C LEU A 27 -8.04 8.75 -12.20
N SER A 28 -7.55 9.94 -12.49
CA SER A 28 -6.69 10.24 -13.64
C SER A 28 -5.28 9.68 -13.53
N ALA A 29 -4.92 8.92 -12.48
CA ALA A 29 -3.57 8.44 -12.27
C ALA A 29 -3.45 7.01 -11.72
N ASN A 30 -4.55 6.29 -11.44
CA ASN A 30 -4.47 5.00 -10.74
C ASN A 30 -5.42 3.92 -11.31
N ASN A 31 -4.83 2.82 -11.78
CA ASN A 31 -5.47 1.65 -12.38
C ASN A 31 -6.33 0.85 -11.40
N ILE A 32 -6.14 0.96 -10.08
CA ILE A 32 -7.09 0.39 -9.09
C ILE A 32 -8.46 0.99 -9.34
N HIS A 33 -8.56 2.32 -9.48
CA HIS A 33 -9.84 2.97 -9.70
C HIS A 33 -10.43 2.65 -11.07
N ARG A 34 -9.61 2.64 -12.12
CA ARG A 34 -10.05 2.30 -13.48
C ARG A 34 -10.56 0.86 -13.57
N ALA A 35 -9.98 -0.07 -12.81
CA ALA A 35 -10.48 -1.43 -12.70
C ALA A 35 -11.78 -1.49 -11.87
N MET A 36 -11.82 -0.79 -10.73
CA MET A 36 -13.01 -0.73 -9.87
C MET A 36 -14.19 -0.01 -10.51
N ALA A 37 -13.97 0.83 -11.52
CA ALA A 37 -15.00 1.51 -12.30
C ALA A 37 -15.94 0.54 -13.05
N ASN A 38 -15.56 -0.73 -13.20
CA ASN A 38 -16.49 -1.79 -13.65
C ASN A 38 -17.63 -2.04 -12.66
N HIS A 39 -17.52 -1.53 -11.41
CA HIS A 39 -18.59 -1.52 -10.42
C HIS A 39 -18.69 -0.12 -9.77
N PRO A 40 -19.35 0.85 -10.43
CA PRO A 40 -19.37 2.26 -10.01
C PRO A 40 -19.84 2.50 -8.57
N GLU A 41 -20.83 1.74 -8.11
CA GLU A 41 -21.32 1.79 -6.72
C GLU A 41 -20.25 1.37 -5.71
N ALA A 42 -19.53 0.27 -5.96
CA ALA A 42 -18.47 -0.20 -5.11
C ALA A 42 -17.29 0.79 -5.07
N LEU A 43 -16.87 1.31 -6.24
CA LEU A 43 -15.82 2.33 -6.34
C LEU A 43 -16.15 3.57 -5.49
N ARG A 44 -17.41 4.00 -5.49
CA ARG A 44 -17.88 5.17 -4.72
C ARG A 44 -17.79 4.96 -3.21
N VAL A 45 -17.93 3.75 -2.71
CA VAL A 45 -17.78 3.46 -1.27
C VAL A 45 -16.33 3.19 -0.88
N PHE A 46 -15.61 2.48 -1.75
CA PHE A 46 -14.29 1.91 -1.52
C PHE A 46 -13.23 2.97 -1.19
N TRP A 47 -13.12 4.03 -2.00
CA TRP A 47 -11.99 4.97 -1.91
C TRP A 47 -12.19 6.22 -1.02
N PRO A 48 -13.32 6.95 -1.06
CA PRO A 48 -13.41 8.30 -0.50
C PRO A 48 -13.28 8.39 1.02
N ARG A 49 -13.45 7.25 1.71
CA ARG A 49 -13.56 7.21 3.17
C ARG A 49 -12.24 6.77 3.79
N ILE A 50 -11.89 5.50 3.63
CA ILE A 50 -10.79 4.90 4.38
C ILE A 50 -9.43 5.27 3.76
N GLY A 51 -9.26 5.10 2.44
CA GLY A 51 -8.01 5.44 1.75
C GLY A 51 -7.64 6.91 1.86
N ALA A 52 -8.62 7.82 1.66
CA ALA A 52 -8.40 9.26 1.81
C ALA A 52 -8.05 9.65 3.26
N TRP A 53 -8.73 9.07 4.26
CA TRP A 53 -8.40 9.32 5.67
C TRP A 53 -6.98 8.84 6.01
N MET A 54 -6.60 7.63 5.58
CA MET A 54 -5.25 7.10 5.82
C MET A 54 -4.17 7.96 5.18
N ARG A 55 -4.43 8.51 3.98
CA ARG A 55 -3.45 9.33 3.28
C ARG A 55 -3.32 10.74 3.86
N PHE A 56 -4.45 11.38 4.18
CA PHE A 56 -4.47 12.83 4.47
C PHE A 56 -4.79 13.19 5.94
N LYS A 57 -5.22 12.23 6.77
CA LYS A 57 -5.72 12.49 8.13
C LYS A 57 -5.13 11.60 9.22
N SER A 58 -4.48 10.49 8.87
CA SER A 58 -3.77 9.61 9.82
C SER A 58 -2.73 10.39 10.64
N THR A 59 -2.74 10.15 11.96
CA THR A 59 -1.78 10.74 12.93
C THR A 59 -0.57 9.85 13.19
N LEU A 60 -0.57 8.61 12.71
CA LEU A 60 0.62 7.77 12.65
C LEU A 60 1.68 8.47 11.80
N GLU A 61 2.90 8.50 12.32
CA GLU A 61 4.04 9.15 11.66
C GLU A 61 4.21 8.57 10.23
N PRO A 62 4.38 9.44 9.20
CA PRO A 62 4.39 9.01 7.79
C PRO A 62 5.38 7.88 7.48
N ARG A 63 6.59 7.92 8.03
CA ARG A 63 7.60 6.88 7.81
C ARG A 63 7.19 5.55 8.46
N LEU A 64 6.65 5.53 9.68
CA LEU A 64 6.10 4.32 10.29
C LEU A 64 4.94 3.73 9.47
N ARG A 65 4.12 4.59 8.88
CA ARG A 65 3.03 4.18 7.99
C ARG A 65 3.59 3.49 6.73
N GLU A 66 4.55 4.11 6.06
CA GLU A 66 5.15 3.54 4.85
C GLU A 66 5.95 2.26 5.14
N LEU A 67 6.63 2.15 6.29
CA LEU A 67 7.24 0.90 6.74
C LEU A 67 6.23 -0.23 6.76
N ALA A 68 5.06 -0.01 7.35
CA ALA A 68 4.01 -1.02 7.45
C ALA A 68 3.45 -1.42 6.07
N ILE A 69 3.28 -0.44 5.17
CA ILE A 69 2.72 -0.67 3.84
C ILE A 69 3.72 -1.39 2.95
N ILE A 70 4.95 -0.87 2.84
CA ILE A 70 6.03 -1.48 2.04
C ILE A 70 6.32 -2.89 2.54
N GLN A 71 6.30 -3.14 3.85
CA GLN A 71 6.47 -4.48 4.39
C GLN A 71 5.39 -5.45 3.92
N ALA A 72 4.11 -5.05 4.00
CA ALA A 72 2.99 -5.89 3.57
C ALA A 72 3.06 -6.19 2.07
N SER A 73 3.36 -5.17 1.26
CA SER A 73 3.53 -5.29 -0.18
C SER A 73 4.73 -6.15 -0.54
N TYR A 74 5.86 -5.99 0.18
CA TYR A 74 7.06 -6.78 -0.01
C TYR A 74 6.78 -8.25 0.24
N VAL A 75 6.32 -8.65 1.43
CA VAL A 75 6.18 -10.08 1.80
C VAL A 75 5.07 -10.82 1.06
N THR A 76 4.19 -10.10 0.38
CA THR A 76 3.18 -10.67 -0.52
C THR A 76 3.64 -10.68 -1.99
N ALA A 77 4.81 -10.09 -2.25
CA ALA A 77 5.36 -9.76 -3.56
C ALA A 77 4.39 -8.95 -4.44
N SER A 78 3.57 -8.09 -3.86
CA SER A 78 2.70 -7.19 -4.62
C SER A 78 3.53 -6.09 -5.27
N GLY A 79 3.88 -6.26 -6.55
CA GLY A 79 4.74 -5.31 -7.26
C GLY A 79 4.06 -3.95 -7.44
N TYR A 80 2.75 -3.97 -7.69
CA TYR A 80 1.94 -2.76 -7.83
C TYR A 80 2.05 -1.87 -6.59
N GLU A 81 1.71 -2.41 -5.41
CA GLU A 81 1.70 -1.63 -4.16
C GLU A 81 3.11 -1.27 -3.71
N PHE A 82 4.08 -2.17 -3.87
CA PHE A 82 5.47 -1.91 -3.52
C PHE A 82 6.02 -0.72 -4.31
N ALA A 83 5.84 -0.68 -5.62
CA ALA A 83 6.38 0.40 -6.46
C ALA A 83 5.73 1.76 -6.14
N HIS A 84 4.41 1.81 -5.95
CA HIS A 84 3.69 3.03 -5.56
C HIS A 84 4.16 3.58 -4.21
N HIS A 85 4.33 2.68 -3.24
CA HIS A 85 4.69 3.08 -1.88
C HIS A 85 6.16 3.42 -1.73
N VAL A 86 7.05 2.78 -2.48
CA VAL A 86 8.45 3.23 -2.53
C VAL A 86 8.56 4.62 -3.17
N HIS A 87 7.82 4.88 -4.26
CA HIS A 87 7.77 6.22 -4.86
C HIS A 87 7.25 7.29 -3.90
N TYR A 88 6.17 7.00 -3.18
CA TYR A 88 5.63 7.92 -2.19
C TYR A 88 6.56 8.09 -0.97
N ALA A 89 7.20 7.01 -0.51
CA ALA A 89 8.19 7.05 0.55
C ALA A 89 9.36 7.99 0.23
N GLU A 90 9.85 7.99 -1.02
CA GLU A 90 10.86 8.95 -1.47
C GLU A 90 10.37 10.41 -1.36
N SER A 91 9.09 10.67 -1.68
CA SER A 91 8.50 12.02 -1.58
C SER A 91 8.41 12.57 -0.15
N ILE A 92 8.41 11.69 0.86
CA ILE A 92 8.43 12.06 2.28
C ILE A 92 9.85 11.96 2.90
N GLY A 93 10.88 11.73 2.07
CA GLY A 93 12.28 11.75 2.48
C GLY A 93 12.88 10.40 2.88
N MET A 94 12.19 9.28 2.66
CA MET A 94 12.82 7.96 2.82
C MET A 94 13.83 7.73 1.70
N THR A 95 15.01 7.23 2.07
CA THR A 95 16.15 7.04 1.17
C THR A 95 16.15 5.65 0.54
N HIS A 96 16.96 5.46 -0.50
CA HIS A 96 17.23 4.13 -1.06
C HIS A 96 17.71 3.15 0.02
N ASP A 97 18.59 3.61 0.93
CA ASP A 97 19.12 2.79 2.02
C ASP A 97 18.04 2.38 3.01
N ASP A 98 17.01 3.21 3.23
CA ASP A 98 15.85 2.84 4.05
C ASP A 98 15.05 1.70 3.43
N ILE A 99 14.85 1.73 2.10
CA ILE A 99 14.14 0.65 1.39
C ILE A 99 14.95 -0.64 1.42
N LEU A 100 16.27 -0.56 1.22
CA LEU A 100 17.17 -1.71 1.39
C LEU A 100 17.13 -2.26 2.81
N ALA A 101 17.08 -1.39 3.83
CA ALA A 101 16.98 -1.79 5.22
C ALA A 101 15.69 -2.57 5.52
N ILE A 102 14.54 -2.16 4.94
CA ILE A 102 13.27 -2.91 5.02
C ILE A 102 13.40 -4.30 4.39
N ILE A 103 14.01 -4.37 3.21
CA ILE A 103 14.23 -5.61 2.45
C ILE A 103 15.15 -6.56 3.22
N ASP A 104 16.27 -6.05 3.71
CA ASP A 104 17.26 -6.84 4.45
C ASP A 104 16.67 -7.37 5.76
N GLU A 105 15.97 -6.54 6.53
CA GLU A 105 15.25 -6.96 7.74
C GLU A 105 14.17 -8.01 7.43
N SER A 106 13.46 -7.87 6.31
CA SER A 106 12.46 -8.85 5.85
C SER A 106 13.07 -10.19 5.48
N ASN A 107 14.29 -10.20 4.96
CA ASN A 107 15.06 -11.40 4.63
C ASN A 107 15.92 -11.91 5.79
N GLY A 108 15.73 -11.40 7.01
CA GLY A 108 16.44 -11.85 8.21
C GLY A 108 17.91 -11.42 8.29
N LYS A 109 18.29 -10.37 7.57
CA LYS A 109 19.61 -9.73 7.66
C LYS A 109 19.57 -8.52 8.59
N THR A 110 20.74 -8.11 9.06
CA THR A 110 20.88 -6.90 9.88
C THR A 110 20.62 -5.65 9.05
N SER A 111 19.84 -4.73 9.59
CA SER A 111 19.54 -3.42 9.01
C SER A 111 19.95 -2.27 9.96
N ASN A 112 19.94 -1.04 9.46
CA ASN A 112 20.18 0.17 10.26
C ASN A 112 18.89 0.75 10.88
N LEU A 113 17.76 0.05 10.78
CA LEU A 113 16.49 0.48 11.35
C LEU A 113 16.58 0.59 12.88
N THR A 114 15.81 1.50 13.45
CA THR A 114 15.61 1.56 14.90
C THR A 114 14.77 0.37 15.38
N GLU A 115 14.76 0.13 16.69
CA GLU A 115 13.96 -0.94 17.28
C GLU A 115 12.46 -0.74 17.06
N LEU A 116 11.98 0.50 17.12
CA LEU A 116 10.58 0.83 16.81
C LEU A 116 10.24 0.49 15.36
N GLU A 117 11.07 0.87 14.40
CA GLU A 117 10.84 0.58 12.98
C GLU A 117 10.86 -0.92 12.69
N ARG A 118 11.82 -1.66 13.25
CA ARG A 118 11.84 -3.14 13.14
C ARG A 118 10.58 -3.76 13.73
N THR A 119 10.09 -3.23 14.86
CA THR A 119 8.88 -3.76 15.51
C THR A 119 7.63 -3.45 14.69
N VAL A 120 7.55 -2.28 14.05
CA VAL A 120 6.49 -1.93 13.09
C VAL A 120 6.52 -2.86 11.88
N LEU A 121 7.69 -3.11 11.28
CA LEU A 121 7.86 -4.08 10.21
C LEU A 121 7.41 -5.48 10.63
N LYS A 122 7.83 -5.93 11.81
CA LYS A 122 7.44 -7.23 12.34
C LYS A 122 5.93 -7.33 12.52
N ALA A 123 5.30 -6.32 13.13
CA ALA A 123 3.85 -6.27 13.31
C ALA A 123 3.09 -6.30 11.97
N ALA A 124 3.55 -5.53 10.97
CA ALA A 124 2.93 -5.50 9.65
C ALA A 124 3.06 -6.85 8.93
N ARG A 125 4.22 -7.50 9.03
CA ARG A 125 4.48 -8.83 8.48
C ARG A 125 3.61 -9.90 9.14
N ASP A 126 3.57 -9.91 10.47
CA ASP A 126 2.79 -10.90 11.22
C ASP A 126 1.29 -10.73 10.97
N LEU A 127 0.78 -9.49 10.96
CA LEU A 127 -0.62 -9.23 10.62
C LEU A 127 -0.95 -9.65 9.17
N THR A 128 0.01 -9.52 8.25
CA THR A 128 -0.17 -9.90 6.84
C THR A 128 -0.14 -11.41 6.61
N LEU A 129 0.82 -12.11 7.21
CA LEU A 129 1.06 -13.54 6.96
C LEU A 129 0.34 -14.46 7.96
N LYS A 130 0.07 -13.98 9.18
CA LYS A 130 -0.47 -14.75 10.29
C LYS A 130 -1.80 -14.21 10.83
N VAL A 131 -2.22 -13.01 10.40
CA VAL A 131 -3.46 -12.35 10.86
C VAL A 131 -3.45 -12.05 12.37
N GLN A 132 -2.27 -12.05 12.99
CA GLN A 132 -2.11 -11.81 14.42
C GLN A 132 -0.76 -11.15 14.69
N ILE A 133 -0.72 -10.22 15.65
CA ILE A 133 0.51 -9.67 16.23
C ILE A 133 0.75 -10.39 17.56
N ASP A 134 1.97 -10.86 17.83
CA ASP A 134 2.26 -11.49 19.11
C ASP A 134 2.35 -10.49 20.27
N ASP A 135 2.17 -11.00 21.49
CA ASP A 135 2.06 -10.18 22.70
C ASP A 135 3.33 -9.38 22.98
N ALA A 136 4.51 -9.90 22.67
CA ALA A 136 5.78 -9.21 22.88
C ALA A 136 5.92 -8.01 21.93
N THR A 137 5.58 -8.21 20.66
CA THR A 137 5.56 -7.16 19.63
C THR A 137 4.53 -6.08 19.99
N TRP A 138 3.32 -6.50 20.39
CA TRP A 138 2.27 -5.57 20.81
C TRP A 138 2.69 -4.76 22.04
N ALA A 139 3.21 -5.41 23.08
CA ALA A 139 3.64 -4.75 24.31
C ALA A 139 4.75 -3.71 24.05
N PHE A 140 5.70 -4.03 23.17
CA PHE A 140 6.72 -3.07 22.78
C PHE A 140 6.09 -1.85 22.09
N LEU A 141 5.20 -2.06 21.12
CA LEU A 141 4.55 -0.96 20.41
C LEU A 141 3.69 -0.10 21.35
N ASP A 142 2.92 -0.70 22.27
CA ASP A 142 2.06 0.02 23.23
C ASP A 142 2.88 0.87 24.21
N ALA A 143 4.13 0.49 24.49
CA ALA A 143 5.05 1.30 25.28
C ALA A 143 5.63 2.52 24.53
N HIS A 144 5.66 2.49 23.20
CA HIS A 144 6.34 3.52 22.37
C HIS A 144 5.38 4.36 21.52
N LEU A 145 4.15 3.90 21.31
CA LEU A 145 3.15 4.57 20.48
C LEU A 145 1.91 4.90 21.32
N ARG A 146 1.27 6.02 20.98
CA ARG A 146 -0.06 6.34 21.52
C ARG A 146 -1.07 5.28 21.06
N ARG A 147 -2.08 5.02 21.89
CA ARG A 147 -3.12 4.02 21.60
C ARG A 147 -3.82 4.25 20.26
N GLU A 148 -4.06 5.51 19.88
CA GLU A 148 -4.61 5.86 18.57
C GLU A 148 -3.70 5.38 17.42
N ASN A 149 -2.39 5.63 17.51
CA ASN A 149 -1.42 5.22 16.50
C ASN A 149 -1.26 3.69 16.39
N LEU A 150 -1.46 2.94 17.47
CA LEU A 150 -1.51 1.47 17.43
C LEU A 150 -2.71 0.98 16.59
N ILE A 151 -3.87 1.58 16.82
CA ILE A 151 -5.08 1.28 16.05
C ILE A 151 -4.87 1.67 14.59
N GLU A 152 -4.27 2.85 14.33
CA GLU A 152 -3.97 3.28 12.97
C GLU A 152 -3.00 2.32 12.26
N LEU A 153 -1.96 1.82 12.93
CA LEU A 153 -1.04 0.84 12.37
C LEU A 153 -1.80 -0.42 11.91
N VAL A 154 -2.67 -0.96 12.76
CA VAL A 154 -3.50 -2.13 12.41
C VAL A 154 -4.43 -1.82 11.24
N LEU A 155 -5.08 -0.65 11.25
CA LEU A 155 -5.99 -0.21 10.18
C LEU A 155 -5.27 -0.07 8.84
N VAL A 156 -4.10 0.59 8.83
CA VAL A 156 -3.27 0.80 7.64
C VAL A 156 -2.84 -0.54 7.08
N THR A 157 -2.21 -1.40 7.89
CA THR A 157 -1.77 -2.72 7.42
C THR A 157 -2.95 -3.56 6.92
N SER A 158 -4.11 -3.51 7.59
CA SER A 158 -5.30 -4.27 7.16
C SER A 158 -5.87 -3.76 5.84
N TYR A 159 -5.89 -2.44 5.65
CA TYR A 159 -6.34 -1.83 4.41
C TYR A 159 -5.43 -2.15 3.24
N TYR A 160 -4.12 -2.04 3.42
CA TYR A 160 -3.18 -2.41 2.36
C TYR A 160 -3.17 -3.90 2.07
N ASN A 161 -3.41 -4.75 3.07
CA ASN A 161 -3.72 -6.16 2.85
C ASN A 161 -4.95 -6.37 1.96
N HIS A 162 -5.98 -5.55 2.12
CA HIS A 162 -7.15 -5.57 1.24
C HIS A 162 -6.80 -5.09 -0.18
N ILE A 163 -6.05 -4.00 -0.33
CA ILE A 163 -5.61 -3.48 -1.64
C ILE A 163 -4.75 -4.51 -2.37
N ILE A 164 -3.76 -5.11 -1.70
CA ILE A 164 -2.91 -6.18 -2.23
C ILE A 164 -3.77 -7.30 -2.81
N ARG A 165 -4.80 -7.75 -2.08
CA ARG A 165 -5.72 -8.80 -2.56
C ARG A 165 -6.49 -8.35 -3.80
N LEU A 166 -6.94 -7.09 -3.83
CA LEU A 166 -7.65 -6.53 -4.97
C LEU A 166 -6.76 -6.50 -6.23
N VAL A 167 -5.56 -5.92 -6.13
CA VAL A 167 -4.63 -5.77 -7.26
C VAL A 167 -4.17 -7.12 -7.78
N THR A 168 -3.80 -8.04 -6.89
CA THR A 168 -3.35 -9.38 -7.28
C THR A 168 -4.50 -10.20 -7.87
N ALA A 169 -5.70 -10.17 -7.26
CA ALA A 169 -6.84 -10.95 -7.75
C ALA A 169 -7.35 -10.46 -9.11
N LEU A 170 -7.32 -9.15 -9.37
CA LEU A 170 -7.73 -8.55 -10.63
C LEU A 170 -6.58 -8.44 -11.65
N GLN A 171 -5.35 -8.80 -11.28
CA GLN A 171 -4.15 -8.65 -12.10
C GLN A 171 -3.95 -7.21 -12.60
N ILE A 172 -4.21 -6.25 -11.72
CA ILE A 172 -4.04 -4.83 -12.01
C ILE A 172 -2.55 -4.55 -12.15
N GLY A 173 -2.16 -4.05 -13.32
CA GLY A 173 -0.79 -3.67 -13.63
C GLY A 173 -0.50 -2.22 -13.24
N ILE A 174 0.78 -1.94 -12.98
CA ILE A 174 1.29 -0.57 -12.81
C ILE A 174 0.95 0.25 -14.07
N GLU A 175 0.62 1.51 -13.86
CA GLU A 175 0.31 2.49 -14.88
C GLU A 175 1.51 2.70 -15.81
N GLY A 176 1.26 2.69 -17.12
CA GLY A 176 2.28 2.94 -18.13
C GLY A 176 1.68 3.53 -19.40
N GLY A 177 2.19 4.67 -19.86
CA GLY A 177 1.74 5.35 -21.08
C GLY A 177 2.04 6.85 -21.03
N LYS A 178 2.04 7.53 -22.19
CA LYS A 178 2.37 8.96 -22.37
C LYS A 178 1.53 9.94 -21.53
N GLU A 179 0.47 9.47 -20.87
CA GLU A 179 -0.48 10.25 -20.08
C GLU A 179 -0.22 10.17 -18.56
N HIS A 180 0.65 9.26 -18.10
CA HIS A 180 1.07 9.16 -16.71
C HIS A 180 2.58 9.41 -16.63
N GLU A 181 2.98 10.57 -16.09
CA GLU A 181 4.35 11.09 -16.12
C GLU A 181 5.39 10.26 -15.34
N THR A 182 5.01 9.17 -14.67
CA THR A 182 5.97 8.34 -13.91
C THR A 182 5.71 6.86 -14.13
N SER A 183 6.56 6.21 -14.94
CA SER A 183 6.67 4.75 -14.94
C SER A 183 7.24 4.31 -13.59
N LEU A 184 6.50 3.50 -12.84
CA LEU A 184 6.97 2.93 -11.56
C LEU A 184 7.73 1.61 -11.75
N ALA A 185 7.83 1.11 -12.99
CA ALA A 185 8.60 -0.09 -13.33
C ALA A 185 10.07 -0.06 -12.83
N PRO A 186 10.80 1.08 -12.87
CA PRO A 186 12.18 1.14 -12.38
C PRO A 186 12.34 0.78 -10.90
N TYR A 187 11.30 0.93 -10.07
CA TYR A 187 11.36 0.51 -8.67
C TYR A 187 11.42 -1.02 -8.55
N LEU A 188 10.69 -1.75 -9.41
CA LEU A 188 10.71 -3.22 -9.41
C LEU A 188 11.99 -3.80 -10.02
N GLU A 189 12.66 -3.04 -10.89
CA GLU A 189 13.99 -3.38 -11.41
C GLU A 189 15.10 -3.10 -10.39
N ARG A 190 14.94 -2.02 -9.60
CA ARG A 190 15.92 -1.61 -8.59
C ARG A 190 15.91 -2.53 -7.37
N TYR A 191 14.75 -3.03 -6.95
CA TYR A 191 14.60 -3.82 -5.74
C TYR A 191 14.15 -5.25 -6.07
N ALA A 192 14.94 -6.22 -5.61
CA ALA A 192 14.60 -7.62 -5.76
C ALA A 192 13.34 -7.98 -4.94
N PRO A 193 12.47 -8.88 -5.46
CA PRO A 193 11.35 -9.41 -4.69
C PRO A 193 11.83 -10.22 -3.48
N PRO A 194 10.92 -10.64 -2.57
CA PRO A 194 11.24 -11.56 -1.48
C PRO A 194 11.99 -12.79 -1.97
N SER A 195 13.04 -13.17 -1.23
CA SER A 195 13.92 -14.27 -1.61
C SER A 195 13.20 -15.62 -1.71
N ASP A 196 12.15 -15.81 -0.91
CA ASP A 196 11.31 -17.01 -0.88
C ASP A 196 10.24 -17.06 -1.99
N ILE A 197 9.86 -15.90 -2.55
CA ILE A 197 8.88 -15.80 -3.65
C ILE A 197 9.56 -15.72 -5.02
N GLY A 198 10.68 -14.99 -5.11
CA GLY A 198 11.54 -14.92 -6.30
C GLY A 198 11.02 -14.07 -7.47
N VAL A 199 9.76 -13.61 -7.45
CA VAL A 199 9.18 -12.76 -8.49
C VAL A 199 8.16 -11.77 -7.92
N TRP A 200 8.07 -10.58 -8.50
CA TRP A 200 6.96 -9.64 -8.27
C TRP A 200 5.67 -10.16 -8.93
N ARG A 201 4.53 -9.95 -8.26
CA ARG A 201 3.18 -10.35 -8.67
C ARG A 201 2.33 -9.15 -9.05
#